data_AF-A0A395HZ54-F1
#
_entry.id   AF-A0A395HZ54-F1
#
_cell.length_a   1.000
_cell.length_b   1.000
_cell.length_c   1.000
_cell.angle_alpha   90.00
_cell.angle_beta   90.00
_cell.angle_gamma   90.00
#
_symmetry.space_group_name_H-M   'P 1'
#
loop_
_entity.id
_entity.type
_entity.pdbx_description
1 polymer ?
#
loop_
_entity_poly.entity_id
_entity_poly.type
_entity_poly.pdbx_seq_one_letter_code
_entity_poly.pdbx_strand_id
1 'polypeptide(L)'
;MTPSCPNWLRVVLLGLEITVFLPQLWRIWTQKASTGLSILYIFFNLLSATERFTVGFLTAVNLTIAGADPPGVFAHTPRTIGDCLNLVQLGVDWVLLLLLFVLCLTYPPPHYPYPSQALILVAILYTAFTLFSIIPTFIDALFPSIFHEPGENQIDFGVAIFIGFHLYYLNTIFTLLSICSFIPQAIQLRSSLLGSGVVSVRDWALQAVVLAMLAVSWLFRLKLPSGVDVLTPFRSILWNN
;
A
#
# COMPACT_ATOMS: atom_id res chain seq x y z
N MET A 1 -3.52 -25.49 -11.49
CA MET A 1 -2.67 -24.32 -11.77
C MET A 1 -3.54 -23.10 -11.63
N THR A 2 -3.26 -22.21 -10.67
CA THR A 2 -3.95 -20.93 -10.56
C THR A 2 -3.63 -20.09 -11.80
N PRO A 3 -4.63 -19.47 -12.44
CA PRO A 3 -4.37 -18.59 -13.58
C PRO A 3 -3.54 -17.39 -13.10
N SER A 4 -2.34 -17.22 -13.67
CA SER A 4 -1.47 -16.09 -13.35
C SER A 4 -1.99 -14.83 -14.03
N CYS A 5 -1.99 -13.70 -13.30
CA CYS A 5 -2.39 -12.42 -13.87
C CYS A 5 -1.43 -12.02 -15.01
N PRO A 6 -1.94 -11.73 -16.23
CA PRO A 6 -1.08 -11.42 -17.36
C PRO A 6 -0.46 -10.02 -17.23
N ASN A 7 0.75 -9.84 -17.76
CA ASN A 7 1.50 -8.58 -17.63
C ASN A 7 0.79 -7.38 -18.25
N TRP A 8 0.08 -7.56 -19.38
CA TRP A 8 -0.68 -6.47 -20.00
C TRP A 8 -1.76 -5.93 -19.05
N LEU A 9 -2.40 -6.80 -18.26
CA LEU A 9 -3.40 -6.38 -17.29
C LEU A 9 -2.77 -5.62 -16.12
N ARG A 10 -1.56 -6.01 -15.68
CA ARG A 10 -0.78 -5.24 -14.70
C ARG A 10 -0.51 -3.82 -15.17
N VAL A 11 -0.07 -3.67 -16.43
CA VAL A 11 0.20 -2.35 -17.04
C VAL A 11 -1.08 -1.51 -17.16
N VAL A 12 -2.19 -2.12 -17.59
CA VAL A 12 -3.49 -1.42 -17.67
C VAL A 12 -3.94 -0.95 -16.29
N LEU A 13 -3.88 -1.82 -15.27
CA LEU A 13 -4.29 -1.44 -13.91
C LEU A 13 -3.40 -0.33 -13.34
N LEU A 14 -2.09 -0.37 -13.58
CA LEU A 14 -1.16 0.70 -13.20
C LEU A 14 -1.53 2.03 -13.88
N GLY A 15 -1.83 2.01 -15.19
CA GLY A 15 -2.27 3.21 -15.90
C GLY A 15 -3.58 3.77 -15.36
N LEU A 16 -4.54 2.90 -15.05
CA LEU A 16 -5.82 3.30 -14.45
C LEU A 16 -5.63 3.91 -13.07
N GLU A 17 -4.78 3.33 -12.23
CA GLU A 17 -4.42 3.85 -10.91
C GLU A 17 -3.92 5.30 -11.00
N ILE A 18 -2.91 5.56 -11.82
CA ILE A 18 -2.38 6.91 -12.04
C ILE A 18 -3.49 7.85 -12.52
N THR A 19 -4.30 7.40 -13.47
CA THR A 19 -5.35 8.21 -14.09
C THR A 19 -6.46 8.58 -13.11
N VAL A 20 -6.78 7.74 -12.11
CA VAL A 20 -7.80 8.07 -11.10
C VAL A 20 -7.30 8.99 -9.99
N PHE A 21 -6.01 8.93 -9.64
CA PHE A 21 -5.42 9.81 -8.62
C PHE A 21 -5.08 11.20 -9.15
N LEU A 22 -4.63 11.31 -10.40
CA LEU A 22 -4.12 12.57 -10.96
C LEU A 22 -5.13 13.73 -10.94
N PRO A 23 -6.43 13.54 -11.29
CA PRO A 23 -7.42 14.62 -11.24
C PRO A 23 -7.63 15.14 -9.82
N GLN A 24 -7.56 14.27 -8.81
CA GLN A 24 -7.71 14.65 -7.41
C GLN A 24 -6.51 15.47 -6.93
N LEU A 25 -5.29 15.03 -7.23
CA LEU A 25 -4.06 15.78 -6.95
C LEU A 25 -4.09 17.16 -7.61
N TRP A 26 -4.45 17.22 -8.89
CA TRP A 26 -4.54 18.46 -9.65
C TRP A 26 -5.60 19.41 -9.06
N ARG A 27 -6.77 18.89 -8.66
CA ARG A 27 -7.84 19.70 -8.06
C ARG A 27 -7.39 20.33 -6.75
N ILE A 28 -6.80 19.57 -5.83
CA ILE A 28 -6.31 20.11 -4.56
C ILE A 28 -5.20 21.13 -4.80
N TRP A 29 -4.29 20.83 -5.74
CA TRP A 29 -3.21 21.74 -6.10
C TRP A 29 -3.72 23.07 -6.66
N THR A 30 -4.75 23.05 -7.51
CA THR A 30 -5.28 24.25 -8.17
C THR A 30 -6.20 25.06 -7.25
N GLN A 31 -7.05 24.38 -6.48
CA GLN A 31 -8.02 25.02 -5.59
C GLN A 31 -7.45 25.37 -4.22
N LYS A 32 -6.25 24.87 -3.91
CA LYS A 32 -5.55 25.10 -2.63
C LYS A 32 -6.42 24.75 -1.42
N ALA A 33 -7.25 23.73 -1.56
CA ALA A 33 -8.15 23.23 -0.53
C ALA A 33 -8.37 21.73 -0.71
N SER A 34 -8.34 20.98 0.39
CA SER A 34 -8.62 19.54 0.45
C SER A 34 -10.02 19.22 1.01
N THR A 35 -10.97 20.15 0.87
CA THR A 35 -12.35 20.02 1.36
C THR A 35 -12.98 18.71 0.90
N GLY A 36 -13.55 17.93 1.83
CA GLY A 36 -14.23 16.66 1.53
C GLY A 36 -13.35 15.40 1.66
N LEU A 37 -12.06 15.57 1.96
CA LEU A 37 -11.15 14.45 2.29
C LEU A 37 -10.91 14.38 3.79
N SER A 38 -11.01 13.18 4.36
CA SER A 38 -10.62 12.94 5.74
C SER A 38 -9.11 12.70 5.81
N ILE A 39 -8.38 13.49 6.62
CA ILE A 39 -6.94 13.25 6.81
C ILE A 39 -6.66 11.87 7.40
N LEU A 40 -7.54 11.36 8.27
CA LEU A 40 -7.38 10.04 8.87
C LEU A 40 -7.55 8.94 7.83
N TYR A 41 -8.47 9.14 6.88
CA TYR A 41 -8.60 8.24 5.73
C TYR A 41 -7.30 8.18 4.94
N ILE A 42 -6.77 9.34 4.54
CA ILE A 42 -5.54 9.40 3.76
C ILE A 42 -4.35 8.84 4.55
N PHE A 43 -4.23 9.18 5.84
CA PHE A 43 -3.17 8.72 6.73
C PHE A 43 -3.16 7.19 6.89
N PHE A 44 -4.30 6.56 7.19
CA PHE A 44 -4.36 5.11 7.34
C PHE A 44 -4.13 4.35 6.02
N ASN A 45 -4.64 4.88 4.90
CA ASN A 45 -4.34 4.29 3.59
C ASN A 45 -2.86 4.45 3.23
N LEU A 46 -2.24 5.59 3.56
CA LEU A 46 -0.83 5.81 3.34
C LEU A 46 0.03 4.86 4.20
N LEU A 47 -0.30 4.65 5.48
CA LEU A 47 0.37 3.64 6.31
C LEU A 47 0.28 2.24 5.70
N SER A 48 -0.90 1.86 5.20
CA SER A 48 -1.10 0.58 4.52
C SER A 48 -0.31 0.46 3.22
N ALA A 49 -0.27 1.51 2.40
CA ALA A 49 0.49 1.53 1.15
C ALA A 49 2.00 1.47 1.41
N THR A 50 2.51 2.23 2.38
CA THR A 50 3.90 2.18 2.83
C THR A 50 4.27 0.78 3.29
N GLU A 51 3.41 0.12 4.08
CA GLU A 51 3.66 -1.25 4.55
C GLU A 51 3.68 -2.26 3.41
N ARG A 52 2.69 -2.20 2.50
CA ARG A 52 2.66 -3.09 1.32
C ARG A 52 3.91 -2.90 0.46
N PHE A 53 4.33 -1.67 0.22
CA PHE A 53 5.56 -1.38 -0.50
C PHE A 53 6.78 -1.91 0.23
N THR A 54 6.88 -1.71 1.55
CA THR A 54 7.97 -2.23 2.40
C THR A 54 8.09 -3.75 2.28
N VAL A 55 6.97 -4.46 2.46
CA VAL A 55 6.90 -5.92 2.30
C VAL A 55 7.27 -6.35 0.88
N GLY A 56 6.74 -5.67 -0.13
CA GLY A 56 7.03 -5.97 -1.52
C GLY A 56 8.50 -5.77 -1.87
N PHE A 57 9.12 -4.72 -1.34
CA PHE A 57 10.53 -4.43 -1.53
C PHE A 57 11.42 -5.45 -0.81
N LEU A 58 11.14 -5.74 0.46
CA LEU A 58 11.84 -6.78 1.24
C LEU A 58 11.85 -8.12 0.51
N THR A 59 10.70 -8.56 0.03
CA THR A 59 10.54 -9.89 -0.59
C THR A 59 11.07 -9.94 -2.02
N ALA A 60 10.89 -8.88 -2.82
CA ALA A 60 11.28 -8.87 -4.22
C ALA A 60 12.70 -8.33 -4.49
N VAL A 61 13.32 -7.66 -3.52
CA VAL A 61 14.65 -7.04 -3.65
C VAL A 61 15.59 -7.60 -2.58
N ASN A 62 15.34 -7.32 -1.30
CA ASN A 62 16.30 -7.59 -0.23
C ASN A 62 16.61 -9.09 -0.10
N LEU A 63 15.59 -9.94 -0.01
CA LEU A 63 15.77 -11.39 0.06
C LEU A 63 16.45 -11.97 -1.20
N THR A 64 16.20 -11.37 -2.36
CA THR A 64 16.86 -11.80 -3.60
C THR A 64 18.35 -11.44 -3.60
N ILE A 65 18.71 -10.26 -3.08
CA ILE A 65 20.11 -9.82 -2.95
C ILE A 65 20.86 -10.69 -1.95
N ALA A 66 20.21 -11.06 -0.84
CA ALA A 66 20.78 -11.92 0.18
C ALA A 66 20.99 -13.38 -0.26
N GLY A 67 20.51 -13.78 -1.45
CA GLY A 67 20.58 -15.18 -1.90
C GLY A 67 19.75 -16.14 -1.04
N ALA A 68 18.91 -15.61 -0.15
CA ALA A 68 18.05 -16.38 0.73
C ALA A 68 16.85 -16.93 -0.04
N ASP A 69 16.43 -18.15 0.30
CA ASP A 69 15.17 -18.69 -0.20
C ASP A 69 14.02 -17.82 0.36
N PRO A 70 13.29 -17.07 -0.49
CA PRO A 70 12.19 -16.28 0.01
C PRO A 70 11.10 -17.21 0.55
N PRO A 71 10.22 -16.73 1.46
CA PRO A 71 9.19 -17.55 2.11
C PRO A 71 8.11 -18.13 1.17
N GLY A 72 8.34 -18.13 -0.15
CA GLY A 72 7.44 -18.63 -1.18
C GLY A 72 6.26 -17.70 -1.48
N VAL A 73 6.21 -16.55 -0.82
CA VAL A 73 5.12 -15.58 -0.92
C VAL A 73 5.59 -14.33 -1.66
N PHE A 74 4.68 -13.73 -2.44
CA PHE A 74 4.84 -12.42 -3.08
C PHE A 74 5.72 -12.36 -4.34
N ALA A 75 6.95 -12.90 -4.34
CA ALA A 75 7.86 -12.86 -5.49
C ALA A 75 8.37 -14.24 -5.92
N HIS A 76 8.59 -14.42 -7.22
CA HIS A 76 9.18 -15.65 -7.77
C HIS A 76 10.69 -15.67 -7.66
N THR A 77 11.25 -16.88 -7.65
CA THR A 77 12.70 -17.13 -7.68
C THR A 77 12.96 -18.06 -8.86
N PRO A 78 13.58 -17.60 -9.97
CA PRO A 78 14.03 -16.24 -10.22
C PRO A 78 12.87 -15.25 -10.41
N ARG A 79 13.14 -13.96 -10.16
CA ARG A 79 12.18 -12.86 -10.25
C ARG A 79 11.65 -12.69 -11.68
N THR A 80 10.34 -12.56 -11.82
CA THR A 80 9.67 -12.37 -13.10
C THR A 80 9.42 -10.90 -13.42
N ILE A 81 9.15 -10.58 -14.69
CA ILE A 81 8.66 -9.26 -15.11
C ILE A 81 7.40 -8.86 -14.33
N GLY A 82 6.54 -9.85 -14.02
CA GLY A 82 5.32 -9.64 -13.25
C GLY A 82 5.57 -9.16 -11.83
N ASP A 83 6.60 -9.69 -11.17
CA ASP A 83 6.98 -9.28 -9.82
C ASP A 83 7.53 -7.84 -9.82
N CYS A 84 8.32 -7.47 -10.83
CA CYS A 84 8.77 -6.09 -11.02
C CYS A 84 7.60 -5.13 -11.24
N LEU A 85 6.63 -5.50 -12.07
CA LEU A 85 5.43 -4.69 -12.30
C LEU A 85 4.59 -4.53 -11.03
N ASN A 86 4.43 -5.60 -10.23
CA ASN A 86 3.76 -5.54 -8.94
C ASN A 86 4.47 -4.56 -7.98
N LEU A 87 5.81 -4.61 -7.92
CA LEU A 87 6.60 -3.71 -7.07
C LEU A 87 6.48 -2.25 -7.52
N VAL A 88 6.55 -2.00 -8.83
CA VAL A 88 6.32 -0.65 -9.40
C VAL A 88 4.93 -0.15 -9.03
N GLN A 89 3.92 -1.01 -9.13
CA GLN A 89 2.55 -0.64 -8.80
C GLN A 89 2.40 -0.27 -7.32
N LEU A 90 2.99 -1.02 -6.40
CA LEU A 90 3.02 -0.65 -4.98
C LEU A 90 3.76 0.66 -4.72
N GLY A 91 4.88 0.89 -5.41
CA GLY A 91 5.63 2.13 -5.30
C GLY A 91 4.84 3.33 -5.82
N VAL A 92 4.09 3.16 -6.91
CA VAL A 92 3.22 4.20 -7.47
C VAL A 92 2.06 4.53 -6.53
N ASP A 93 1.36 3.51 -5.98
CA ASP A 93 0.28 3.70 -4.99
C ASP A 93 0.79 4.49 -3.77
N TRP A 94 1.94 4.07 -3.24
CA TRP A 94 2.61 4.73 -2.13
C TRP A 94 2.96 6.20 -2.43
N VAL A 95 3.58 6.49 -3.58
CA VAL A 95 3.94 7.86 -3.97
C VAL A 95 2.71 8.73 -4.19
N LEU A 96 1.67 8.22 -4.84
CA LEU A 96 0.43 8.97 -5.09
C LEU A 96 -0.30 9.31 -3.78
N LEU A 97 -0.39 8.36 -2.85
CA LEU A 97 -0.97 8.59 -1.52
C LEU A 97 -0.09 9.54 -0.68
N LEU A 98 1.23 9.47 -0.80
CA LEU A 98 2.14 10.40 -0.13
C LEU A 98 1.95 11.82 -0.63
N LEU A 99 1.88 12.02 -1.94
CA LEU A 99 1.59 13.32 -2.54
C LEU A 99 0.23 13.85 -2.07
N LEU A 100 -0.80 13.00 -2.05
CA LEU A 100 -2.13 13.37 -1.58
C LEU A 100 -2.11 13.79 -0.11
N PHE A 101 -1.39 13.06 0.73
CA PHE A 101 -1.20 13.38 2.15
C PHE A 101 -0.49 14.72 2.35
N VAL A 102 0.62 14.95 1.65
CA VAL A 102 1.37 16.22 1.69
C VAL A 102 0.48 17.39 1.27
N LEU A 103 -0.32 17.23 0.21
CA LEU A 103 -1.25 18.26 -0.24
C LEU A 103 -2.35 18.53 0.80
N CYS A 104 -2.90 17.50 1.45
CA CYS A 104 -3.89 17.65 2.51
C CYS A 104 -3.31 18.34 3.76
N LEU A 105 -2.04 18.10 4.10
CA LEU A 105 -1.34 18.80 5.17
C LEU A 105 -1.05 20.27 4.82
N THR A 106 -0.69 20.54 3.57
CA THR A 106 -0.34 21.88 3.09
C THR A 106 -1.57 22.77 2.89
N TYR A 107 -2.67 22.17 2.43
CA TYR A 107 -3.91 22.86 2.07
C TYR A 107 -5.10 22.30 2.86
N PRO A 108 -5.12 22.45 4.19
CA PRO A 108 -6.21 21.96 5.02
C PRO A 108 -7.52 22.68 4.67
N PRO A 109 -8.68 22.04 4.87
CA PRO A 109 -9.99 22.67 4.67
C PRO A 109 -10.15 23.96 5.52
N PRO A 110 -10.80 25.01 5.00
CA PRO A 110 -10.93 26.29 5.71
C PRO A 110 -11.75 26.22 7.00
N HIS A 111 -12.60 25.21 7.16
CA HIS A 111 -13.40 24.95 8.37
C HIS A 111 -12.99 23.61 9.00
N TYR A 112 -11.69 23.43 9.23
CA TYR A 112 -11.19 22.17 9.73
C TYR A 112 -11.62 21.92 11.18
N PRO A 113 -12.31 20.81 11.49
CA PRO A 113 -12.80 20.55 12.84
C PRO A 113 -11.67 20.14 13.82
N TYR A 114 -10.48 19.82 13.30
CA TYR A 114 -9.34 19.43 14.12
C TYR A 114 -8.35 20.58 14.33
N PRO A 115 -7.76 20.69 15.53
CA PRO A 115 -6.70 21.67 15.78
C PRO A 115 -5.49 21.38 14.89
N SER A 116 -4.72 22.41 14.55
CA SER A 116 -3.45 22.31 13.81
C SER A 116 -2.48 21.26 14.40
N GLN A 117 -2.56 21.05 15.72
CA GLN A 117 -1.82 20.01 16.45
C GLN A 117 -2.07 18.58 15.93
N ALA A 118 -3.30 18.26 15.50
CA ALA A 118 -3.62 16.94 14.98
C ALA A 118 -2.92 16.67 13.64
N LEU A 119 -2.82 17.69 12.78
CA LEU A 119 -2.10 17.62 11.50
C LEU A 119 -0.60 17.41 11.73
N ILE A 120 -0.03 18.13 12.69
CA ILE A 120 1.38 17.96 13.09
C ILE A 120 1.61 16.55 13.63
N LEU A 121 0.71 16.05 14.48
CA LEU A 121 0.82 14.70 15.05
C LEU A 121 0.82 13.62 13.96
N VAL A 122 -0.13 13.64 13.01
CA VAL A 122 -0.14 12.64 11.93
C VAL A 122 1.08 12.74 11.03
N ALA A 123 1.62 13.94 10.80
CA ALA A 123 2.86 14.12 10.05
C ALA A 123 4.07 13.52 10.77
N ILE A 124 4.18 13.74 12.09
CA ILE A 124 5.24 13.16 12.93
C ILE A 124 5.12 11.63 12.95
N LEU A 125 3.92 11.10 13.19
CA LEU A 125 3.67 9.66 13.23
C LEU A 125 4.02 8.99 11.89
N TYR A 126 3.62 9.60 10.77
CA TYR A 126 3.96 9.08 9.45
C TYR A 126 5.47 9.13 9.17
N THR A 127 6.12 10.23 9.54
CA THR A 127 7.57 10.39 9.38
C THR A 127 8.32 9.33 10.18
N ALA A 128 7.96 9.15 11.46
CA ALA A 128 8.54 8.11 12.31
C ALA A 128 8.33 6.72 11.70
N PHE A 129 7.11 6.40 11.27
CA PHE A 129 6.82 5.10 10.64
C PHE A 129 7.67 4.85 9.39
N THR A 130 7.83 5.87 8.53
CA THR A 130 8.67 5.78 7.33
C THR A 130 10.14 5.58 7.69
N LEU A 131 10.65 6.27 8.71
CA LEU A 131 12.02 6.10 9.19
C LEU A 131 12.29 4.70 9.73
N PHE A 132 11.32 4.06 10.39
CA PHE A 132 11.48 2.70 10.90
C PHE A 132 11.24 1.61 9.86
N SER A 133 10.39 1.86 8.86
CA SER A 133 10.02 0.84 7.88
C SER A 133 10.87 0.92 6.62
N ILE A 134 10.88 2.08 5.97
CA ILE A 134 11.46 2.25 4.63
C ILE A 134 12.97 2.41 4.67
N ILE A 135 13.50 3.22 5.60
CA ILE A 135 14.94 3.49 5.64
C ILE A 135 15.77 2.23 5.85
N PRO A 136 15.46 1.33 6.82
CA PRO A 136 16.22 0.09 6.98
C PRO A 136 16.19 -0.78 5.72
N THR A 137 15.05 -0.87 5.03
CA THR A 137 14.95 -1.66 3.78
C THR A 137 15.84 -1.13 2.67
N PHE A 138 15.95 0.18 2.51
CA PHE A 138 16.85 0.78 1.51
C PHE A 138 18.32 0.65 1.90
N ILE A 139 18.67 0.84 3.17
CA ILE A 139 20.06 0.64 3.63
C ILE A 139 20.46 -0.82 3.38
N ASP A 140 19.59 -1.78 3.69
CA ASP A 140 19.84 -3.20 3.45
C ASP A 140 20.03 -3.52 1.96
N ALA A 141 19.20 -2.99 1.08
CA ALA A 141 19.36 -3.19 -0.36
C ALA A 141 20.62 -2.50 -0.95
N LEU A 142 21.03 -1.35 -0.42
CA LEU A 142 22.19 -0.59 -0.91
C LEU A 142 23.51 -1.09 -0.32
N PHE A 143 23.47 -1.60 0.91
CA PHE A 143 24.64 -2.02 1.68
C PHE A 143 24.38 -3.40 2.33
N PRO A 144 24.18 -4.46 1.53
CA PRO A 144 23.79 -5.78 2.05
C PRO A 144 24.83 -6.37 3.00
N SER A 145 26.11 -6.02 2.84
CA SER A 145 27.17 -6.46 3.76
C SER A 145 27.03 -5.93 5.20
N ILE A 146 26.13 -4.99 5.47
CA ILE A 146 25.83 -4.51 6.82
C ILE A 146 24.93 -5.52 7.57
N PHE A 147 24.07 -6.25 6.85
CA PHE A 147 23.00 -7.07 7.42
C PHE A 147 23.01 -8.54 6.98
N HIS A 148 23.95 -8.93 6.13
CA HIS A 148 24.11 -10.29 5.64
C HIS A 148 25.58 -10.66 5.58
N GLU A 149 25.94 -11.84 6.08
CA GLU A 149 27.29 -12.36 5.96
C GLU A 149 27.59 -12.86 4.52
N PRO A 150 28.71 -12.46 3.90
CA PRO A 150 29.03 -12.88 2.54
C PRO A 150 29.18 -14.40 2.42
N GLY A 151 28.32 -15.04 1.63
CA GLY A 151 28.38 -16.47 1.33
C GLY A 151 27.51 -17.36 2.21
N GLU A 152 26.82 -16.80 3.21
CA GLU A 152 25.74 -17.49 3.90
C GLU A 152 24.41 -17.26 3.18
N ASN A 153 23.69 -18.34 2.86
CA ASN A 153 22.36 -18.28 2.28
C ASN A 153 21.25 -18.18 3.34
N GLN A 154 21.61 -17.86 4.59
CA GLN A 154 20.68 -17.74 5.71
C GLN A 154 20.42 -16.27 6.02
N ILE A 155 19.18 -15.97 6.40
CA ILE A 155 18.77 -14.62 6.78
C ILE A 155 19.19 -14.39 8.23
N ASP A 156 19.93 -13.31 8.48
CA ASP A 156 20.31 -12.88 9.82
C ASP A 156 19.09 -12.76 10.74
N PHE A 157 19.24 -13.16 12.01
CA PHE A 157 18.15 -13.20 12.97
C PHE A 157 17.40 -11.86 13.11
N GLY A 158 18.14 -10.74 13.13
CA GLY A 158 17.55 -9.40 13.19
C GLY A 158 16.73 -9.06 11.96
N VAL A 159 17.22 -9.42 10.77
CA VAL A 159 16.52 -9.24 9.50
C VAL A 159 15.27 -10.13 9.45
N ALA A 160 15.37 -11.37 9.94
CA ALA A 160 14.24 -12.29 10.01
C ALA A 160 13.12 -11.77 10.93
N ILE A 161 13.47 -11.20 12.11
CA ILE A 161 12.50 -10.54 13.00
C ILE A 161 11.84 -9.36 12.29
N PHE A 162 12.64 -8.50 11.65
CA PHE A 162 12.14 -7.32 10.95
C PHE A 162 11.15 -7.71 9.85
N ILE A 163 11.53 -8.64 8.98
CA ILE A 163 10.69 -9.16 7.91
C ILE A 163 9.41 -9.80 8.46
N GLY A 164 9.52 -10.65 9.48
CA GLY A 164 8.37 -11.31 10.11
C GLY A 164 7.40 -10.30 10.74
N PHE A 165 7.92 -9.26 11.40
CA PHE A 165 7.12 -8.21 12.02
C PHE A 165 6.30 -7.44 10.98
N HIS A 166 6.93 -7.04 9.87
CA HIS A 166 6.25 -6.39 8.75
C HIS A 166 5.20 -7.30 8.09
N LEU A 167 5.61 -8.52 7.70
CA LEU A 167 4.75 -9.47 6.98
C LEU A 167 3.50 -9.87 7.75
N TYR A 168 3.64 -10.20 9.04
CA TYR A 168 2.55 -10.83 9.79
C TYR A 168 1.76 -9.83 10.65
N TYR A 169 2.44 -8.85 11.27
CA TYR A 169 1.79 -7.95 12.23
C TYR A 169 1.40 -6.63 11.58
N LEU A 170 2.35 -5.86 11.07
CA LEU A 170 2.09 -4.52 10.56
C LEU A 170 1.19 -4.54 9.32
N ASN A 171 1.46 -5.44 8.37
CA ASN A 171 0.62 -5.59 7.18
C ASN A 171 -0.84 -5.91 7.54
N THR A 172 -1.07 -6.77 8.53
CA THR A 172 -2.41 -7.10 9.02
C THR A 172 -3.07 -5.89 9.67
N ILE A 173 -2.37 -5.24 10.60
CA ILE A 173 -2.88 -4.07 11.35
C ILE A 173 -3.25 -2.94 10.38
N PHE A 174 -2.35 -2.55 9.48
CA PHE A 174 -2.60 -1.43 8.57
C PHE A 174 -3.62 -1.75 7.49
N THR A 175 -3.75 -3.01 7.07
CA THR A 175 -4.87 -3.42 6.21
C THR A 175 -6.21 -3.24 6.93
N LEU A 176 -6.33 -3.66 8.19
CA LEU A 176 -7.55 -3.44 8.98
C LEU A 176 -7.82 -1.95 9.20
N LEU A 177 -6.80 -1.15 9.51
CA LEU A 177 -6.95 0.30 9.67
C LEU A 177 -7.39 0.97 8.36
N SER A 178 -6.85 0.56 7.20
CA SER A 178 -7.29 1.03 5.89
C SER A 178 -8.77 0.70 5.64
N ILE A 179 -9.24 -0.50 6.01
CA ILE A 179 -10.67 -0.85 5.93
C ILE A 179 -11.51 0.02 6.88
N CYS A 180 -11.09 0.17 8.13
CA CYS A 180 -11.80 1.01 9.10
C CYS A 180 -11.82 2.49 8.70
N SER A 181 -10.84 2.93 7.90
CA SER A 181 -10.70 4.32 7.45
C SER A 181 -11.85 4.78 6.53
N PHE A 182 -12.61 3.86 5.93
CA PHE A 182 -13.81 4.22 5.17
C PHE A 182 -14.87 4.90 6.05
N ILE A 183 -14.89 4.63 7.37
CA ILE A 183 -15.82 5.25 8.32
C ILE A 183 -15.61 6.77 8.40
N PRO A 184 -14.41 7.28 8.78
CA PRO A 184 -14.19 8.72 8.85
C PRO A 184 -14.34 9.41 7.48
N GLN A 185 -14.03 8.71 6.37
CA GLN A 185 -14.28 9.26 5.04
C GLN A 185 -15.78 9.38 4.72
N ALA A 186 -16.59 8.38 5.04
CA ALA A 186 -18.03 8.41 4.83
C ALA A 186 -18.70 9.52 5.67
N ILE A 187 -18.25 9.72 6.91
CA ILE A 187 -18.70 10.83 7.76
C ILE A 187 -18.37 12.17 7.12
N GLN A 188 -17.14 12.35 6.62
CA GLN A 188 -16.71 13.58 5.96
C GLN A 188 -17.49 13.86 4.66
N LEU A 189 -17.82 12.81 3.90
CA LEU A 189 -18.59 12.96 2.67
C LEU A 189 -20.04 13.36 2.98
N ARG A 190 -20.65 12.75 3.99
CA ARG A 190 -22.02 13.07 4.43
C ARG A 190 -22.13 14.52 4.93
N SER A 191 -21.17 15.00 5.71
CA SER A 191 -21.16 16.39 6.16
C SER A 191 -20.94 17.36 5.00
N SER A 192 -20.15 16.97 3.99
CA SER A 192 -19.88 17.78 2.80
C SER A 192 -21.05 17.82 1.82
N LEU A 193 -21.90 16.79 1.75
CA LEU A 193 -23.14 16.75 0.94
C LEU A 193 -24.24 17.67 1.49
N LEU A 194 -24.22 17.93 2.79
CA LEU A 194 -25.10 18.93 3.44
C LEU A 194 -24.59 20.37 3.27
N GLY A 195 -23.40 20.55 2.68
CA GLY A 195 -22.82 21.84 2.29
C GLY A 195 -22.39 21.85 0.82
N SER A 196 -21.79 22.95 0.36
CA SER A 196 -21.21 23.04 -1.00
C SER A 196 -19.87 22.29 -1.07
N GLY A 197 -19.92 20.95 -1.08
CA GLY A 197 -18.76 20.07 -1.16
C GLY A 197 -18.05 20.15 -2.51
N VAL A 198 -16.73 20.39 -2.48
CA VAL A 198 -15.85 20.56 -3.65
C VAL A 198 -15.49 19.23 -4.34
N VAL A 199 -15.74 18.08 -3.70
CA VAL A 199 -15.43 16.75 -4.24
C VAL A 199 -16.60 16.25 -5.08
N SER A 200 -16.39 16.09 -6.38
CA SER A 200 -17.31 15.35 -7.24
C SER A 200 -17.34 13.89 -6.81
N VAL A 201 -18.46 13.45 -6.22
CA VAL A 201 -18.75 12.06 -5.81
C VAL A 201 -18.40 11.06 -6.92
N ARG A 202 -18.52 11.48 -8.18
CA ARG A 202 -18.18 10.70 -9.37
C ARG A 202 -16.71 10.30 -9.44
N ASP A 203 -15.80 11.24 -9.18
CA ASP A 203 -14.35 10.99 -9.28
C ASP A 203 -13.89 10.04 -8.17
N TRP A 204 -14.51 10.17 -6.99
CA TRP A 204 -14.31 9.29 -5.84
C TRP A 204 -14.85 7.87 -6.07
N ALA A 205 -16.05 7.75 -6.66
CA ALA A 205 -16.63 6.47 -7.00
C ALA A 205 -15.77 5.72 -8.03
N LEU A 206 -15.25 6.43 -9.03
CA LEU A 206 -14.35 5.85 -10.03
C LEU A 206 -13.04 5.36 -9.39
N GLN A 207 -12.43 6.17 -8.52
CA GLN A 207 -11.23 5.79 -7.77
C GLN A 207 -11.49 4.56 -6.90
N ALA A 208 -12.62 4.50 -6.19
CA ALA A 208 -12.99 3.35 -5.36
C ALA A 208 -13.17 2.07 -6.19
N VAL A 209 -13.81 2.16 -7.37
CA VAL A 209 -13.97 1.02 -8.28
C VAL A 209 -12.62 0.51 -8.78
N VAL A 210 -11.74 1.42 -9.22
CA VAL A 210 -10.40 1.05 -9.68
C VAL A 210 -9.57 0.42 -8.57
N LEU A 211 -9.61 0.99 -7.36
CA LEU A 211 -8.93 0.44 -6.19
C LEU A 211 -9.51 -0.92 -5.77
N ALA A 212 -10.82 -1.13 -5.87
CA ALA A 212 -11.44 -2.43 -5.61
C ALA A 212 -11.01 -3.48 -6.64
N MET A 213 -10.97 -3.13 -7.93
CA MET A 213 -10.45 -4.01 -8.98
C MET A 213 -8.99 -4.36 -8.74
N LEU A 214 -8.17 -3.38 -8.35
CA LEU A 214 -6.77 -3.59 -7.96
C LEU A 214 -6.67 -4.55 -6.78
N ALA A 215 -7.43 -4.34 -5.71
CA ALA A 215 -7.45 -5.20 -4.53
C ALA A 215 -7.85 -6.65 -4.87
N VAL A 216 -8.89 -6.84 -5.68
CA VAL A 216 -9.29 -8.18 -6.14
C VAL A 216 -8.21 -8.80 -7.03
N SER A 217 -7.57 -8.02 -7.90
CA SER A 217 -6.51 -8.52 -8.77
C SER A 217 -5.30 -9.06 -8.00
N TRP A 218 -5.05 -8.56 -6.78
CA TRP A 218 -3.97 -9.05 -5.92
C TRP A 218 -4.13 -10.52 -5.53
N LEU A 219 -5.37 -11.00 -5.39
CA LEU A 219 -5.64 -12.43 -5.13
C LEU A 219 -5.02 -13.34 -6.19
N PHE A 220 -4.93 -12.86 -7.44
CA PHE A 220 -4.39 -13.61 -8.58
C PHE A 220 -2.94 -13.25 -8.93
N ARG A 221 -2.33 -12.34 -8.17
CA ARG A 221 -0.96 -11.84 -8.41
C ARG A 221 0.04 -12.31 -7.37
N LEU A 222 -0.42 -12.77 -6.22
CA LEU A 222 0.42 -13.34 -5.17
C LEU A 222 0.93 -14.72 -5.61
N LYS A 223 2.24 -14.90 -5.52
CA LYS A 223 2.82 -16.24 -5.46
C LYS A 223 2.44 -16.84 -4.11
N LEU A 224 1.96 -18.09 -4.13
CA LEU A 224 1.71 -18.88 -2.93
C LEU A 224 2.75 -20.00 -2.82
N PRO A 225 3.06 -20.48 -1.60
CA PRO A 225 3.87 -21.67 -1.41
C PRO A 225 3.26 -22.88 -2.13
N SER A 226 4.12 -23.79 -2.60
CA SER A 226 3.69 -25.00 -3.31
C SER A 226 2.70 -25.81 -2.47
N GLY A 227 1.52 -26.09 -3.03
CA GLY A 227 0.45 -26.84 -2.35
C GLY A 227 -0.67 -25.98 -1.76
N VAL A 228 -0.54 -24.65 -1.76
CA VAL A 228 -1.58 -23.71 -1.33
C VAL A 228 -2.16 -22.99 -2.54
N ASP A 229 -3.47 -23.07 -2.74
CA ASP A 229 -4.22 -22.32 -3.76
C ASP A 229 -5.04 -21.24 -3.05
N VAL A 230 -5.27 -20.08 -3.68
CA VAL A 230 -6.12 -18.99 -3.18
C VAL A 230 -7.51 -19.49 -2.78
N LEU A 231 -7.97 -20.57 -3.43
CA LEU A 231 -9.27 -21.19 -3.19
C LEU A 231 -9.29 -22.25 -2.09
N THR A 232 -8.17 -22.61 -1.46
CA THR A 232 -8.18 -23.65 -0.40
C THR A 232 -9.13 -23.33 0.77
N PRO A 233 -9.28 -22.08 1.26
CA PRO A 233 -10.24 -21.78 2.31
C PRO A 233 -11.70 -21.90 1.85
N PHE A 234 -11.97 -21.74 0.55
CA PHE A 234 -13.31 -21.80 -0.02
C PHE A 234 -13.70 -23.21 -0.45
N ARG A 235 -12.73 -24.04 -0.86
CA ARG A 235 -12.96 -25.46 -1.16
C ARG A 235 -13.41 -26.26 0.06
N SER A 236 -12.86 -25.97 1.24
CA SER A 236 -13.29 -26.64 2.48
C SER A 236 -14.72 -26.27 2.90
N ILE A 237 -15.26 -25.15 2.43
CA ILE A 237 -16.64 -24.71 2.68
C ILE A 237 -17.60 -25.37 1.68
N LEU A 238 -17.19 -25.49 0.41
CA LEU A 238 -18.04 -26.05 -0.65
C LEU A 238 -18.10 -27.58 -0.67
N TRP A 239 -17.10 -28.27 -0.11
CA TRP A 239 -16.99 -29.74 -0.17
C TRP A 239 -17.39 -30.47 1.13
N ASN A 240 -17.81 -29.73 2.16
CA ASN A 240 -18.31 -30.27 3.43
C ASN A 240 -19.85 -30.22 3.55
N ASN A 241 -20.56 -30.04 2.43
CA ASN A 241 -22.02 -30.20 2.34
C ASN A 241 -22.38 -31.31 1.35
#